data_AF-A0A9E5IT92-F1
#
_entry.id   AF-A0A9E5IT92-F1
#
_cell.length_a   1.000
_cell.length_b   1.000
_cell.length_c   1.000
_cell.angle_alpha   90.00
_cell.angle_beta   90.00
_cell.angle_gamma   90.00
#
_symmetry.space_group_name_H-M   'P 1'
#
loop_
_entity.id
_entity.type
_entity.pdbx_description
1 polymer ?
#
loop_
_entity_poly.entity_id
_entity_poly.type
_entity_poly.pdbx_seq_one_letter_code
_entity_poly.pdbx_strand_id
1 'polypeptide(L)'
;PQTSVLVGHHSTLRRWLLPDWSSEKNPGPRDIAKAASELGVPYTLVTGLTASDQHIDNVLATPETVVGHEKFERIEAVFSGAGETLSAALAALIATGLDLSVAASEALHYLDRCLDEGFRPGMGHVIPDRLFWALPETEEGEEGDEGGPDMNADFFEMPINETKH
;
A
#
# COMPACT_ATOMS: atom_id res chain seq x y z
N PRO A 1 -12.01 22.95 6.86
CA PRO A 1 -11.46 21.61 6.49
C PRO A 1 -10.89 20.95 7.75
N GLN A 2 -11.19 19.67 8.04
CA GLN A 2 -10.78 18.97 9.28
C GLN A 2 -9.74 17.84 9.07
N THR A 3 -9.25 17.68 7.84
CA THR A 3 -8.28 16.62 7.50
C THR A 3 -6.89 16.98 8.01
N SER A 4 -6.28 16.11 8.84
CA SER A 4 -4.93 16.33 9.37
C SER A 4 -3.82 15.87 8.42
N VAL A 5 -4.04 14.75 7.73
CA VAL A 5 -3.11 14.20 6.73
C VAL A 5 -3.93 13.73 5.52
N LEU A 6 -3.61 14.20 4.32
CA LEU A 6 -4.18 13.71 3.07
C LEU A 6 -3.25 12.67 2.46
N VAL A 7 -3.74 11.44 2.27
CA VAL A 7 -3.00 10.37 1.60
C VAL A 7 -3.60 10.16 0.22
N GLY A 8 -2.77 10.10 -0.82
CA GLY A 8 -3.27 9.80 -2.16
C GLY A 8 -2.20 9.54 -3.20
N HIS A 9 -2.61 8.80 -4.23
CA HIS A 9 -1.77 8.54 -5.40
C HIS A 9 -1.55 9.83 -6.21
N HIS A 10 -0.34 10.01 -6.72
CA HIS A 10 0.08 11.21 -7.46
C HIS A 10 -0.89 11.61 -8.57
N SER A 11 -1.29 10.66 -9.41
CA SER A 11 -2.22 10.93 -10.53
C SER A 11 -3.59 11.41 -10.06
N THR A 12 -4.11 10.86 -8.97
CA THR A 12 -5.39 11.24 -8.37
C THR A 12 -5.27 12.63 -7.75
N LEU A 13 -4.26 12.85 -6.90
CA LEU A 13 -4.06 14.14 -6.25
C LEU A 13 -3.85 15.26 -7.27
N ARG A 14 -3.03 15.05 -8.30
CA ARG A 14 -2.85 15.99 -9.41
C ARG A 14 -4.19 16.33 -10.07
N ARG A 15 -4.99 15.32 -10.41
CA ARG A 15 -6.27 15.52 -11.11
C ARG A 15 -7.26 16.37 -10.31
N TRP A 16 -7.31 16.19 -9.00
CA TRP A 16 -8.30 16.85 -8.14
C TRP A 16 -7.83 18.18 -7.57
N LEU A 17 -6.55 18.30 -7.21
CA LEU A 17 -6.00 19.49 -6.56
C LEU A 17 -5.42 20.49 -7.56
N LEU A 18 -4.99 20.02 -8.73
CA LEU A 18 -4.30 20.82 -9.73
C LEU A 18 -4.90 20.59 -11.13
N PRO A 19 -6.22 20.78 -11.34
CA PRO A 19 -6.87 20.54 -12.63
C PRO A 19 -6.33 21.47 -13.74
N ASP A 20 -5.93 22.69 -13.38
CA ASP A 20 -5.44 23.72 -14.30
C ASP A 20 -3.90 23.80 -14.35
N TRP A 21 -3.21 22.72 -13.99
CA TRP A 21 -1.74 22.68 -14.00
C TRP A 21 -1.18 22.89 -15.40
N SER A 22 -0.49 24.01 -15.61
CA SER A 22 -0.05 24.50 -16.92
C SER A 22 1.43 24.24 -17.24
N SER A 23 2.21 23.74 -16.27
CA SER A 23 3.63 23.42 -16.48
C SER A 23 3.81 22.15 -17.31
N GLU A 24 4.84 22.13 -18.16
CA GLU A 24 5.22 20.95 -18.95
C GLU A 24 5.64 19.77 -18.07
N LYS A 25 6.19 20.05 -16.88
CA LYS A 25 6.58 19.01 -15.91
C LYS A 25 5.41 18.68 -15.01
N ASN A 26 5.28 17.40 -14.67
CA ASN A 26 4.33 16.98 -13.64
C ASN A 26 4.62 17.69 -12.30
N PRO A 27 3.57 18.05 -11.53
CA PRO A 27 3.74 18.69 -10.23
C PRO A 27 4.49 17.76 -9.29
N GLY A 28 5.44 18.32 -8.54
CA GLY A 28 6.15 17.61 -7.50
C GLY A 28 5.30 17.41 -6.24
N PRO A 29 5.81 16.65 -5.26
CA PRO A 29 5.11 16.41 -4.00
C PRO A 29 4.77 17.70 -3.25
N ARG A 30 5.69 18.67 -3.28
CA ARG A 30 5.50 19.99 -2.65
C ARG A 30 4.43 20.84 -3.35
N ASP A 31 4.33 20.75 -4.67
CA ASP A 31 3.28 21.47 -5.42
C ASP A 31 1.90 20.92 -5.05
N ILE A 32 1.78 19.59 -4.92
CA ILE A 32 0.58 18.92 -4.46
C ILE A 32 0.27 19.28 -3.00
N ALA A 33 1.27 19.27 -2.12
CA ALA A 33 1.09 19.65 -0.72
C ALA A 33 0.66 21.12 -0.56
N LYS A 34 1.21 22.02 -1.38
CA LYS A 34 0.79 23.42 -1.43
C LYS A 34 -0.67 23.56 -1.81
N ALA A 35 -1.10 22.88 -2.88
CA ALA A 35 -2.51 22.89 -3.30
C ALA A 35 -3.45 22.30 -2.25
N ALA A 36 -3.04 21.21 -1.59
CA ALA A 36 -3.81 20.63 -0.49
C ALA A 36 -3.92 21.58 0.73
N SER A 37 -2.85 22.33 1.02
CA SER A 37 -2.84 23.30 2.12
C SER A 37 -3.71 24.52 1.87
N GLU A 38 -3.92 24.94 0.62
CA GLU A 38 -4.90 25.97 0.28
C GLU A 38 -6.33 25.51 0.63
N LEU A 39 -6.56 24.20 0.65
CA LEU A 39 -7.78 23.55 1.14
C LEU A 39 -7.70 23.16 2.62
N GLY A 40 -6.73 23.67 3.37
CA GLY A 40 -6.61 23.50 4.82
C GLY A 40 -6.06 22.16 5.28
N VAL A 41 -5.37 21.40 4.42
CA VAL A 41 -4.67 20.18 4.81
C VAL A 41 -3.19 20.49 5.11
N PRO A 42 -2.70 20.29 6.34
CA PRO A 42 -1.33 20.67 6.69
C PRO A 42 -0.26 19.69 6.19
N TYR A 43 -0.60 18.41 6.02
CA TYR A 43 0.33 17.36 5.57
C TYR A 43 -0.27 16.53 4.43
N THR A 44 0.54 16.23 3.43
CA THR A 44 0.13 15.38 2.30
C THR A 44 1.15 14.28 2.07
N LEU A 45 0.70 13.03 2.12
CA LEU A 45 1.46 11.85 1.71
C LEU A 45 1.11 11.52 0.27
N VAL A 46 2.05 11.80 -0.64
CA VAL A 46 1.91 11.57 -2.08
C VAL A 46 2.55 10.22 -2.41
N THR A 47 1.76 9.27 -2.88
CA THR A 47 2.23 7.93 -3.27
C THR A 47 2.36 7.79 -4.78
N GLY A 48 3.15 6.81 -5.24
CA GLY A 48 3.18 6.46 -6.66
C GLY A 48 4.03 7.39 -7.55
N LEU A 49 5.01 8.10 -6.98
CA LEU A 49 5.93 8.91 -7.77
C LEU A 49 6.94 7.99 -8.47
N THR A 50 7.04 8.07 -9.79
CA THR A 50 8.01 7.26 -10.53
C THR A 50 9.43 7.68 -10.21
N ALA A 51 10.25 6.76 -9.71
CA ALA A 51 11.68 6.93 -9.50
C ALA A 51 12.50 6.15 -10.55
N SER A 52 13.83 6.24 -10.49
CA SER A 52 14.73 5.43 -11.34
C SER A 52 14.63 3.94 -11.02
N ASP A 53 15.10 3.11 -11.96
CA ASP A 53 15.37 1.68 -11.72
C ASP A 53 14.14 0.87 -11.29
N GLN A 54 12.96 1.14 -11.88
CA GLN A 54 11.70 0.48 -11.55
C GLN A 54 11.26 0.63 -10.08
N HIS A 55 11.56 1.77 -9.47
CA HIS A 55 11.09 2.05 -8.11
C HIS A 55 9.95 3.08 -8.09
N ILE A 56 9.19 3.03 -7.01
CA ILE A 56 8.18 4.02 -6.65
C ILE A 56 8.65 4.75 -5.39
N ASP A 57 8.59 6.07 -5.43
CA ASP A 57 8.84 6.94 -4.29
C ASP A 57 7.51 7.42 -3.69
N ASN A 58 7.46 7.50 -2.37
CA ASN A 58 6.31 7.93 -1.59
C ASN A 58 6.77 9.02 -0.65
N VAL A 59 6.18 10.22 -0.76
CA VAL A 59 6.72 11.43 -0.15
C VAL A 59 5.70 12.07 0.77
N LEU A 60 6.05 12.22 2.05
CA LEU A 60 5.32 13.04 3.00
C LEU A 60 5.84 14.49 2.92
N ALA A 61 4.95 15.44 2.64
CA ALA A 61 5.32 16.84 2.45
C ALA A 61 4.34 17.81 3.11
N THR A 62 4.88 18.97 3.49
CA THR A 62 4.15 20.22 3.73
C THR A 62 4.33 21.13 2.50
N PRO A 63 3.63 22.28 2.43
CA PRO A 63 3.89 23.27 1.38
C PRO A 63 5.36 23.77 1.35
N GLU A 64 5.99 23.83 2.52
CA GLU A 64 7.33 24.40 2.73
C GLU A 64 8.43 23.36 2.53
N THR A 65 8.23 22.11 2.92
CA THR A 65 9.29 21.10 2.93
C THR A 65 8.80 19.69 2.68
N VAL A 66 9.71 18.83 2.21
CA VAL A 66 9.55 17.38 2.33
C VAL A 66 9.90 17.01 3.77
N VAL A 67 9.02 16.24 4.42
CA VAL A 67 9.18 15.75 5.79
C VAL A 67 9.93 14.43 5.80
N GLY A 68 9.62 13.56 4.85
CA GLY A 68 10.26 12.26 4.68
C GLY A 68 9.81 11.60 3.39
N HIS A 69 10.53 10.57 2.96
CA HIS A 69 10.15 9.78 1.80
C HIS A 69 10.64 8.34 1.93
N GLU A 70 9.93 7.42 1.29
CA GLU A 70 10.28 6.00 1.22
C GLU A 70 10.18 5.50 -0.22
N LYS A 71 11.21 4.75 -0.63
CA LYS A 71 11.38 4.24 -1.98
C LYS A 71 11.31 2.72 -1.95
N PHE A 72 10.40 2.15 -2.74
CA PHE A 72 10.18 0.70 -2.85
C PHE A 72 10.31 0.24 -4.30
N GLU A 73 10.57 -1.05 -4.49
CA GLU A 73 10.52 -1.66 -5.81
C GLU A 73 9.07 -1.64 -6.34
N ARG A 74 8.93 -1.43 -7.65
CA ARG A 74 7.61 -1.45 -8.28
C ARG A 74 7.15 -2.89 -8.46
N ILE A 75 6.11 -3.26 -7.73
CA ILE A 75 5.42 -4.53 -7.97
C ILE A 75 4.56 -4.41 -9.23
N GLU A 76 4.78 -5.30 -10.20
CA GLU A 76 4.02 -5.36 -11.46
C GLU A 76 2.64 -6.03 -11.26
N ALA A 77 1.79 -5.39 -10.46
CA ALA A 77 0.42 -5.83 -10.24
C ALA A 77 -0.53 -4.64 -10.07
N VAL A 78 -1.82 -4.90 -10.33
CA VAL A 78 -2.89 -3.95 -10.00
C VAL A 78 -3.51 -4.39 -8.69
N PHE A 79 -3.44 -3.52 -7.70
CA PHE A 79 -3.96 -3.78 -6.36
C PHE A 79 -5.29 -3.09 -6.12
N SER A 80 -6.17 -3.79 -5.42
CA SER A 80 -7.38 -3.22 -4.81
C SER A 80 -7.18 -3.19 -3.31
N GLY A 81 -7.31 -2.03 -2.67
CA GLY A 81 -7.18 -1.92 -1.21
C GLY A 81 -5.85 -1.36 -0.70
N ALA A 82 -4.88 -1.03 -1.56
CA ALA A 82 -3.57 -0.55 -1.13
C ALA A 82 -3.65 0.81 -0.41
N GLY A 83 -4.40 1.76 -0.96
CA GLY A 83 -4.58 3.08 -0.35
C GLY A 83 -5.33 3.03 0.97
N GLU A 84 -6.34 2.17 1.06
CA GLU A 84 -7.10 1.90 2.29
C GLU A 84 -6.19 1.29 3.36
N THR A 85 -5.36 0.31 2.97
CA THR A 85 -4.41 -0.34 3.87
C THR A 85 -3.40 0.65 4.43
N LEU A 86 -2.79 1.47 3.56
CA LEU A 86 -1.85 2.52 3.97
C LEU A 86 -2.50 3.55 4.89
N SER A 87 -3.68 4.06 4.52
CA SER A 87 -4.38 5.09 5.29
C SER A 87 -4.81 4.57 6.66
N ALA A 88 -5.27 3.32 6.74
CA ALA A 88 -5.65 2.68 7.99
C ALA A 88 -4.42 2.45 8.90
N ALA A 89 -3.32 1.94 8.34
CA ALA A 89 -2.07 1.73 9.09
C ALA A 89 -1.51 3.05 9.63
N LEU A 90 -1.46 4.08 8.79
CA LEU A 90 -1.00 5.41 9.21
C LEU A 90 -1.87 6.00 10.31
N ALA A 91 -3.20 5.92 10.18
CA ALA A 91 -4.12 6.41 11.20
C ALA A 91 -3.95 5.64 12.53
N ALA A 92 -3.74 4.32 12.48
CA ALA A 92 -3.50 3.51 13.67
C ALA A 92 -2.19 3.90 14.37
N LEU A 93 -1.10 4.08 13.63
CA LEU A 93 0.21 4.48 14.19
C LEU A 93 0.19 5.90 14.75
N ILE A 94 -0.52 6.84 14.12
CA ILE A 94 -0.71 8.17 14.70
C ILE A 94 -1.53 8.08 16.00
N ALA A 95 -2.56 7.22 16.03
CA ALA A 95 -3.41 7.06 17.22
C ALA A 95 -2.67 6.48 18.43
N THR A 96 -1.60 5.71 18.22
CA THR A 96 -0.72 5.24 19.31
C THR A 96 0.28 6.30 19.78
N GLY A 97 0.29 7.48 19.16
CA GLY A 97 1.13 8.61 19.54
C GLY A 97 2.51 8.63 18.89
N LEU A 98 2.73 7.87 17.82
CA LEU A 98 3.97 7.98 17.04
C LEU A 98 4.07 9.35 16.37
N ASP A 99 5.31 9.82 16.20
CA ASP A 99 5.60 10.98 15.36
C ASP A 99 5.13 10.72 13.91
N LEU A 100 4.61 11.75 13.25
CA LEU A 100 4.02 11.61 11.92
C LEU A 100 5.00 11.07 10.88
N SER A 101 6.27 11.50 10.92
CA SER A 101 7.28 11.05 9.94
C SER A 101 7.59 9.57 10.13
N VAL A 102 7.71 9.14 11.38
CA VAL A 102 7.95 7.73 11.77
C VAL A 102 6.73 6.88 11.42
N ALA A 103 5.53 7.34 11.77
CA ALA A 103 4.27 6.65 11.47
C ALA A 103 4.06 6.47 9.95
N ALA A 104 4.41 7.48 9.14
CA ALA A 104 4.34 7.40 7.67
C ALA A 104 5.33 6.37 7.12
N SER A 105 6.59 6.39 7.59
CA SER A 105 7.60 5.41 7.21
C SER A 105 7.17 3.99 7.57
N GLU A 106 6.74 3.75 8.80
CA GLU A 106 6.29 2.43 9.25
C GLU A 106 5.02 1.95 8.51
N ALA A 107 4.06 2.84 8.23
CA ALA A 107 2.87 2.50 7.46
C ALA A 107 3.19 2.10 6.01
N LEU A 108 4.19 2.75 5.40
CA LEU A 108 4.64 2.43 4.05
C LEU A 108 5.36 1.08 4.00
N HIS A 109 6.24 0.79 4.95
CA HIS A 109 6.89 -0.51 5.07
C HIS A 109 5.88 -1.63 5.38
N TYR A 110 4.89 -1.36 6.22
CA TYR A 110 3.80 -2.30 6.46
C TYR A 110 3.00 -2.56 5.18
N LEU A 111 2.67 -1.51 4.42
CA LEU A 111 1.98 -1.66 3.14
C LEU A 111 2.81 -2.50 2.17
N ASP A 112 4.11 -2.21 2.02
CA ASP A 112 5.03 -2.93 1.14
C ASP A 112 4.97 -4.44 1.38
N ARG A 113 5.11 -4.87 2.65
CA ARG A 113 4.96 -6.28 3.04
C ARG A 113 3.57 -6.85 2.74
N CYS A 114 2.51 -6.06 2.94
CA CYS A 114 1.16 -6.52 2.58
C CYS A 114 0.99 -6.72 1.08
N LEU A 115 1.70 -5.94 0.25
CA LEU A 115 1.62 -6.02 -1.21
C LEU A 115 2.42 -7.22 -1.73
N ASP A 116 3.60 -7.48 -1.16
CA ASP A 116 4.44 -8.64 -1.48
C ASP A 116 3.72 -9.95 -1.18
N GLU A 117 3.05 -10.03 -0.04
CA GLU A 117 2.27 -11.21 0.39
C GLU A 117 0.83 -11.18 -0.17
N GLY A 118 0.54 -10.25 -1.08
CA GLY A 118 -0.79 -10.06 -1.63
C GLY A 118 -1.28 -11.25 -2.45
N PHE A 119 -2.55 -11.62 -2.30
CA PHE A 119 -3.15 -12.75 -3.00
C PHE A 119 -4.10 -12.29 -4.12
N ARG A 120 -4.23 -13.09 -5.18
CA ARG A 120 -5.14 -12.82 -6.29
C ARG A 120 -6.31 -13.80 -6.29
N PRO A 121 -7.51 -13.39 -5.83
CA PRO A 121 -8.69 -14.24 -5.94
C PRO A 121 -9.15 -14.35 -7.40
N GLY A 122 -9.02 -15.54 -7.99
CA GLY A 122 -9.36 -15.80 -9.38
C GLY A 122 -8.54 -14.95 -10.36
N MET A 123 -9.22 -14.28 -11.30
CA MET A 123 -8.60 -13.42 -12.34
C MET A 123 -8.67 -11.92 -12.03
N GLY A 124 -8.94 -11.54 -10.77
CA GLY A 124 -9.13 -10.16 -10.35
C GLY A 124 -7.83 -9.39 -10.07
N HIS A 125 -7.98 -8.23 -9.43
CA HIS A 125 -6.87 -7.47 -8.86
C HIS A 125 -6.29 -8.18 -7.63
N VAL A 126 -5.02 -7.93 -7.33
CA VAL A 126 -4.35 -8.43 -6.12
C VAL A 126 -4.91 -7.69 -4.91
N ILE A 127 -5.14 -8.41 -3.82
CA ILE A 127 -5.57 -7.87 -2.53
C ILE A 127 -4.38 -7.92 -1.59
N PRO A 128 -4.00 -6.81 -0.92
CA PRO A 128 -2.93 -6.82 0.06
C PRO A 128 -3.26 -7.77 1.22
N ASP A 129 -2.34 -8.66 1.60
CA ASP A 129 -2.50 -9.49 2.80
C ASP A 129 -2.11 -8.68 4.04
N ARG A 130 -3.12 -8.27 4.81
CA ARG A 130 -2.94 -7.48 6.05
C ARG A 130 -2.60 -8.34 7.27
N LEU A 131 -2.62 -9.66 7.13
CA LEU A 131 -2.33 -10.63 8.17
C LEU A 131 -1.17 -11.54 7.77
N PHE A 132 -0.27 -11.04 6.91
CA PHE A 132 0.89 -11.79 6.41
C PHE A 132 1.75 -12.45 7.52
N TRP A 133 1.74 -11.89 8.73
CA TRP A 133 2.48 -12.44 9.89
C TRP A 133 1.73 -13.55 10.65
N ALA A 134 0.45 -13.79 10.34
CA ALA A 134 -0.42 -14.66 11.11
C ALA A 134 -0.56 -16.06 10.50
N LEU A 135 0.02 -16.28 9.32
CA LEU A 135 0.03 -17.59 8.68
C LEU A 135 1.09 -18.48 9.34
N PRO A 136 0.76 -19.74 9.65
CA PRO A 136 1.78 -20.71 10.02
C PRO A 136 2.76 -20.84 8.86
N GLU A 137 4.07 -20.96 9.15
CA GLU A 137 5.07 -21.28 8.14
C GLU A 137 4.59 -22.54 7.41
N THR A 138 4.20 -22.41 6.15
CA THR A 138 3.96 -23.58 5.31
C THR A 138 5.31 -24.26 5.20
N GLU A 139 5.44 -25.45 5.80
CA GLU A 139 6.58 -26.33 5.54
C GLU A 139 6.75 -26.38 4.02
N GLU A 140 7.84 -25.79 3.51
CA GLU A 140 8.22 -25.90 2.11
C GLU A 140 8.28 -27.40 1.83
N GLY A 141 7.32 -27.90 1.05
CA GLY A 141 7.11 -29.33 0.88
C GLY A 141 8.39 -30.03 0.48
N GLU A 142 8.91 -30.86 1.38
CA GLU A 142 9.86 -31.90 1.02
C GLU A 142 9.16 -32.79 -0.02
N GLU A 143 9.64 -32.76 -1.27
CA GLU A 143 9.33 -33.81 -2.25
C GLU A 143 9.85 -35.14 -1.69
N GLY A 144 8.95 -35.97 -1.15
CA GLY A 144 9.32 -37.23 -0.51
C GLY A 144 8.18 -38.25 -0.37
N ASP A 145 7.91 -38.95 -1.47
CA ASP A 145 7.50 -40.36 -1.61
C ASP A 145 6.22 -40.92 -0.92
N GLU A 146 5.58 -41.85 -1.63
CA GLU A 146 4.22 -42.39 -1.45
C GLU A 146 3.98 -43.23 -0.16
N GLY A 147 2.77 -43.17 0.42
CA GLY A 147 2.44 -44.00 1.60
C GLY A 147 0.98 -44.10 2.12
N GLY A 148 -0.03 -44.32 1.26
CA GLY A 148 -1.29 -45.03 1.60
C GLY A 148 -2.38 -44.34 2.46
N PRO A 149 -3.68 -44.76 2.39
CA PRO A 149 -4.81 -43.93 2.81
C PRO A 149 -5.45 -44.29 4.17
N ASP A 150 -6.00 -43.24 4.79
CA ASP A 150 -7.36 -43.11 5.36
C ASP A 150 -7.56 -42.95 6.89
N MET A 151 -8.62 -42.19 7.18
CA MET A 151 -9.41 -42.08 8.43
C MET A 151 -9.15 -40.87 9.35
N ASN A 152 -9.33 -39.64 8.82
CA ASN A 152 -9.90 -38.50 9.56
C ASN A 152 -10.58 -37.49 8.61
N ALA A 153 -11.36 -37.99 7.65
CA ALA A 153 -12.41 -37.22 6.98
C ALA A 153 -13.65 -37.30 7.92
N ASP A 154 -14.22 -36.24 8.47
CA ASP A 154 -15.04 -35.28 7.74
C ASP A 154 -15.45 -34.14 8.69
N PHE A 155 -14.75 -32.99 8.74
CA PHE A 155 -15.46 -31.74 9.08
C PHE A 155 -14.80 -30.41 8.73
N PHE A 156 -13.49 -30.35 8.41
CA PHE A 156 -12.83 -29.05 8.18
C PHE A 156 -12.09 -28.87 6.85
N GLU A 157 -12.20 -29.82 5.93
CA GLU A 157 -11.72 -29.63 4.56
C GLU A 157 -12.85 -29.13 3.65
N MET A 158 -13.04 -27.81 3.62
CA MET A 158 -13.55 -27.18 2.41
C MET A 158 -12.34 -26.93 1.50
N PRO A 159 -12.26 -27.50 0.28
CA PRO A 159 -11.22 -27.15 -0.66
C PRO A 159 -11.51 -25.74 -1.17
N ILE A 160 -10.79 -24.76 -0.64
CA ILE A 160 -10.90 -23.38 -1.10
C ILE A 160 -10.15 -23.29 -2.43
N ASN A 161 -10.95 -23.31 -3.51
CA ASN A 161 -10.59 -22.98 -4.89
C ASN A 161 -9.80 -24.02 -5.68
N GLU A 162 -10.51 -25.04 -6.18
CA GLU A 162 -10.23 -25.55 -7.53
C GLU A 162 -11.30 -25.03 -8.50
N THR A 163 -10.89 -24.19 -9.44
CA THR A 163 -11.60 -24.04 -10.72
C THR A 163 -10.65 -24.41 -11.84
N LYS A 164 -10.89 -25.61 -12.40
CA LYS A 164 -10.39 -26.07 -13.71
C LYS A 164 -11.10 -25.29 -14.82
N HIS A 165 -10.26 -24.80 -15.76
CA HIS A 165 -10.52 -24.28 -17.12
C HIS A 165 -11.53 -23.14 -17.33
#